data_AF-A0A955HB48-F1
#
_entry.id   AF-A0A955HB48-F1
#
_cell.length_a   1.000
_cell.length_b   1.000
_cell.length_c   1.000
_cell.angle_alpha   90.00
_cell.angle_beta   90.00
_cell.angle_gamma   90.00
#
_symmetry.space_group_name_H-M   'P 1'
#
loop_
_entity.id
_entity.type
_entity.pdbx_description
1 polymer ?
#
loop_
_entity_poly.entity_id
_entity_poly.type
_entity_poly.pdbx_seq_one_letter_code
_entity_poly.pdbx_strand_id
1 'polypeptide(L)'
;MEDNYKSPKKMKKLGELFSVYKTRFKAPQATVEKVFIETVREVLGYQIESKNVSYTTSTKTISLQLPSLLKNEIKLKEKEVLNQLKNKIGEVESPKFII
;
A
#
# COMPACT_ATOMS: atom_id res chain seq x y z
N MET A 1 56.30 12.46 13.33
CA MET A 1 55.19 12.70 12.42
C MET A 1 54.61 11.33 12.09
N GLU A 2 53.48 10.97 12.70
CA GLU A 2 52.84 9.68 12.43
C GLU A 2 51.32 9.91 12.47
N ASP A 3 50.75 10.08 11.28
CA ASP A 3 49.35 10.37 11.08
C ASP A 3 48.53 9.09 11.31
N ASN A 4 47.79 9.04 12.42
CA ASN A 4 46.98 7.88 12.83
C ASN A 4 45.65 7.86 12.06
N TYR A 5 45.70 7.67 10.74
CA TYR A 5 44.51 7.59 9.90
C TYR A 5 43.82 6.22 10.06
N LYS A 6 42.74 6.18 10.85
CA LYS A 6 41.82 5.03 10.90
C LYS A 6 40.95 5.02 9.65
N SER A 7 41.17 4.05 8.77
CA SER A 7 40.31 3.82 7.60
C SER A 7 38.84 3.69 8.01
N PRO A 8 37.91 4.45 7.39
CA PRO A 8 36.50 4.38 7.75
C PRO A 8 35.96 2.97 7.51
N LYS A 9 35.31 2.43 8.53
CA LYS A 9 34.75 1.07 8.61
C LYS A 9 33.75 0.85 7.47
N LYS A 10 34.23 0.27 6.35
CA LYS A 10 33.46 -0.20 5.17
C LYS A 10 32.47 0.83 4.60
N MET A 11 32.81 1.46 3.48
CA MET A 11 31.84 2.18 2.65
C MET A 11 30.68 1.22 2.32
N LYS A 12 29.52 1.41 2.95
CA LYS A 12 28.30 0.70 2.57
C LYS A 12 28.03 1.01 1.11
N LYS A 13 27.93 -0.01 0.25
CA LYS A 13 27.63 0.19 -1.17
C LYS A 13 26.35 1.01 -1.26
N LEU A 14 26.32 2.03 -2.11
CA LEU A 14 25.11 2.84 -2.35
C LEU A 14 23.88 1.95 -2.62
N GLY A 15 24.07 0.79 -3.28
CA GLY A 15 23.05 -0.23 -3.48
C GLY A 15 22.42 -0.80 -2.19
N GLU A 16 23.19 -0.99 -1.11
CA GLU A 16 22.66 -1.44 0.18
C GLU A 16 21.82 -0.37 0.86
N LEU A 17 22.16 0.91 0.68
CA LEU A 17 21.32 2.02 1.16
C LEU A 17 19.97 2.00 0.43
N PHE A 18 19.96 1.89 -0.90
CA PHE A 18 18.72 1.79 -1.68
C PHE A 18 17.86 0.58 -1.29
N SER A 19 18.46 -0.54 -0.91
CA SER A 19 17.73 -1.73 -0.43
C SER A 19 17.05 -1.48 0.92
N VAL A 20 17.69 -0.74 1.83
CA VAL A 20 17.07 -0.31 3.11
C VAL A 20 15.93 0.68 2.86
N TYR A 21 16.08 1.59 1.89
CA TYR A 21 15.00 2.49 1.50
C TYR A 21 13.83 1.73 0.88
N LYS A 22 14.07 0.79 -0.05
CA LYS A 22 13.02 -0.05 -0.66
C LYS A 22 12.26 -0.91 0.34
N THR A 23 12.93 -1.44 1.36
CA THR A 23 12.29 -2.29 2.38
C THR A 23 11.51 -1.51 3.43
N ARG A 24 11.76 -0.20 3.56
CA ARG A 24 11.05 0.68 4.51
C ARG A 24 10.09 1.67 3.85
N PHE A 25 10.08 1.76 2.52
CA PHE A 25 9.20 2.65 1.80
C PHE A 25 7.78 2.13 1.94
N LYS A 26 7.00 2.80 2.79
CA LYS A 26 5.56 2.56 2.84
C LYS A 26 4.91 3.24 1.64
N ALA A 27 4.09 2.53 0.89
CA ALA A 27 3.23 3.09 -0.12
C ALA A 27 2.48 4.28 0.49
N PRO A 28 2.56 5.46 -0.15
CA PRO A 28 1.75 6.60 0.25
C PRO A 28 0.29 6.19 0.31
N GLN A 29 -0.45 6.70 1.29
CA GLN A 29 -1.89 6.43 1.45
C GLN A 29 -2.66 6.59 0.14
N ALA A 30 -2.39 7.69 -0.57
CA ALA A 30 -2.99 8.02 -1.85
C ALA A 30 -2.74 6.95 -2.94
N THR A 31 -1.60 6.28 -2.92
CA THR A 31 -1.29 5.19 -3.86
C THR A 31 -2.18 3.99 -3.57
N VAL A 32 -2.37 3.62 -2.30
CA VAL A 32 -3.24 2.50 -1.92
C VAL A 32 -4.69 2.77 -2.28
N GLU A 33 -5.18 3.99 -2.02
CA GLU A 33 -6.54 4.42 -2.37
C GLU A 33 -6.76 4.36 -3.90
N LYS A 34 -5.80 4.86 -4.68
CA LYS A 34 -5.87 4.82 -6.14
C LYS A 34 -5.93 3.39 -6.68
N VAL A 35 -5.01 2.53 -6.22
CA VAL A 35 -4.97 1.13 -6.65
C VAL A 35 -6.24 0.39 -6.22
N PHE A 36 -6.79 0.69 -5.03
CA PHE A 36 -8.07 0.15 -4.59
C PHE A 36 -9.22 0.53 -5.53
N ILE A 37 -9.32 1.79 -5.92
CA ILE A 37 -10.36 2.27 -6.85
C ILE A 37 -10.23 1.57 -8.21
N GLU A 38 -8.99 1.39 -8.70
CA GLU A 38 -8.73 0.65 -9.94
C GLU A 38 -9.15 -0.82 -9.82
N THR A 39 -8.81 -1.49 -8.72
CA THR A 39 -9.21 -2.87 -8.47
C THR A 39 -10.71 -3.05 -8.35
N VAL A 40 -11.41 -2.12 -7.67
CA VAL A 40 -12.88 -2.16 -7.60
C VAL A 40 -13.48 -1.99 -8.99
N ARG A 41 -12.93 -1.08 -9.81
CA ARG A 41 -13.37 -0.93 -11.20
C ARG A 41 -13.18 -2.22 -12.02
N GLU A 42 -12.07 -2.92 -11.84
CA GLU A 42 -11.79 -4.20 -12.53
C GLU A 42 -12.73 -5.34 -12.08
N VAL A 43 -13.02 -5.43 -10.79
CA VAL A 43 -13.77 -6.55 -10.19
C VAL A 43 -15.29 -6.35 -10.24
N LEU A 44 -15.75 -5.12 -10.09
CA LEU A 44 -17.17 -4.77 -9.97
C LEU A 44 -17.69 -3.95 -11.15
N GLY A 45 -16.83 -3.42 -12.02
CA GLY A 45 -17.23 -2.73 -13.24
C GLY A 45 -17.72 -1.30 -13.04
N TYR A 46 -17.71 -0.76 -11.82
CA TYR A 46 -18.08 0.64 -11.54
C TYR A 46 -16.94 1.43 -10.92
N GLN A 47 -17.00 2.75 -11.07
CA GLN A 47 -15.99 3.67 -10.56
C GLN A 47 -16.42 4.29 -9.24
N ILE A 48 -15.56 4.22 -8.24
CA ILE A 48 -15.73 4.92 -6.97
C ILE A 48 -14.97 6.25 -7.04
N GLU A 49 -15.58 7.33 -6.53
CA GLU A 49 -14.86 8.58 -6.34
C GLU A 49 -13.86 8.49 -5.18
N SER A 50 -12.67 9.04 -5.37
CA SER A 50 -11.61 9.07 -4.35
C SER A 50 -12.05 9.67 -3.03
N LYS A 51 -12.96 10.66 -3.04
CA LYS A 51 -13.52 11.26 -1.83
C LYS A 51 -14.27 10.27 -0.93
N ASN A 52 -14.73 9.15 -1.49
CA ASN A 52 -15.51 8.14 -0.79
C ASN A 52 -14.63 6.99 -0.26
N VAL A 53 -13.31 7.05 -0.45
CA VAL A 53 -12.36 6.01 -0.05
C VAL A 53 -11.29 6.66 0.83
N SER A 54 -11.08 6.10 2.02
CA SER A 54 -10.02 6.54 2.93
C SER A 54 -9.22 5.34 3.40
N TYR A 55 -7.89 5.38 3.26
CA TYR A 55 -7.00 4.33 3.75
C TYR A 55 -6.24 4.75 5.01
N THR A 56 -6.45 4.05 6.11
CA THR A 56 -5.70 4.28 7.34
C THR A 56 -4.46 3.39 7.35
N THR A 57 -3.29 3.98 7.12
CA THR A 57 -1.99 3.28 7.09
C THR A 57 -1.63 2.58 8.42
N SER A 58 -2.07 3.14 9.56
CA SER A 58 -1.83 2.59 10.90
C SER A 58 -2.52 1.25 11.13
N THR A 59 -3.78 1.11 10.69
CA THR A 59 -4.61 -0.08 10.89
C THR A 59 -4.68 -0.97 9.65
N LYS A 60 -4.15 -0.49 8.51
CA LYS A 60 -4.29 -1.09 7.18
C LYS A 60 -5.75 -1.34 6.82
N THR A 61 -6.61 -0.36 7.10
CA THR A 61 -8.06 -0.44 6.89
C THR A 61 -8.48 0.53 5.80
N ILE A 62 -9.31 0.07 4.87
CA ILE A 62 -9.99 0.94 3.91
C ILE A 62 -11.39 1.21 4.42
N SER A 63 -11.72 2.48 4.60
CA SER A 63 -13.04 2.95 4.97
C SER A 63 -13.75 3.49 3.74
N LEU A 64 -15.00 3.07 3.57
CA LEU A 64 -15.84 3.45 2.44
C LEU A 64 -16.99 4.36 2.90
N GLN A 65 -17.14 5.51 2.26
CA GLN A 65 -18.28 6.41 2.41
C GLN A 65 -19.22 6.26 1.21
N LEU A 66 -19.80 5.06 1.08
CA LEU A 66 -20.68 4.68 -0.02
C LEU A 66 -22.08 4.28 0.48
N PRO A 67 -23.12 4.36 -0.37
CA PRO A 67 -24.42 3.77 -0.08
C PRO A 67 -24.32 2.29 0.30
N SER A 68 -25.20 1.84 1.20
CA SER A 68 -25.17 0.48 1.78
C SER A 68 -25.20 -0.64 0.74
N LEU A 69 -25.86 -0.42 -0.41
CA LEU A 69 -25.92 -1.40 -1.50
C LEU A 69 -24.52 -1.66 -2.09
N LEU A 70 -23.79 -0.60 -2.43
CA LEU A 70 -22.43 -0.72 -2.99
C LEU A 70 -21.46 -1.30 -1.96
N LYS A 71 -21.61 -0.93 -0.68
CA LYS A 71 -20.83 -1.54 0.40
C LYS A 71 -21.03 -3.04 0.48
N ASN A 72 -22.28 -3.50 0.39
CA ASN A 72 -22.58 -4.93 0.39
C ASN A 72 -21.99 -5.65 -0.83
N GLU A 73 -22.05 -5.06 -2.02
CA GLU A 73 -21.43 -5.66 -3.20
C GLU A 73 -19.90 -5.78 -3.08
N ILE A 74 -19.23 -4.75 -2.56
CA ILE A 74 -17.79 -4.80 -2.30
C ILE A 74 -17.48 -5.85 -1.24
N LYS A 75 -18.31 -5.95 -0.20
CA LYS A 75 -18.15 -6.92 0.89
C LYS A 75 -18.36 -8.36 0.41
N LEU A 76 -19.29 -8.60 -0.52
CA LEU A 76 -19.49 -9.91 -1.15
C LEU A 76 -18.25 -10.34 -1.95
N LYS A 77 -17.57 -9.40 -2.61
CA LYS A 77 -16.34 -9.65 -3.39
C LYS A 77 -15.06 -9.28 -2.64
N GLU A 78 -15.11 -9.10 -1.32
CA GLU A 78 -14.01 -8.57 -0.51
C GLU A 78 -12.73 -9.41 -0.70
N LYS A 79 -12.86 -10.73 -0.66
CA LYS A 79 -11.71 -11.64 -0.82
C LYS A 79 -11.01 -11.47 -2.16
N GLU A 80 -11.76 -11.25 -3.23
CA GLU A 80 -11.23 -11.09 -4.58
C GLU A 80 -10.52 -9.74 -4.73
N VAL A 81 -11.14 -8.68 -4.24
CA VAL A 81 -10.58 -7.32 -4.21
C VAL A 81 -9.28 -7.29 -3.39
N LEU A 82 -9.27 -7.89 -2.20
CA LEU A 82 -8.08 -7.97 -1.35
C LEU A 82 -6.96 -8.79 -2.00
N ASN A 83 -7.27 -9.89 -2.68
CA ASN A 83 -6.28 -10.70 -3.36
C ASN A 83 -5.63 -9.95 -4.55
N GLN A 84 -6.43 -9.24 -5.34
CA GLN A 84 -5.95 -8.37 -6.42
C GLN A 84 -5.06 -7.23 -5.90
N LEU A 85 -5.46 -6.58 -4.79
CA LEU A 85 -4.66 -5.54 -4.13
C LEU A 85 -3.33 -6.07 -3.61
N LYS A 86 -3.35 -7.27 -3.01
CA LYS A 86 -2.14 -7.94 -2.53
C LYS A 86 -1.15 -8.19 -3.66
N ASN A 87 -1.64 -8.60 -4.83
CA ASN A 87 -0.80 -8.81 -6.02
C ASN A 87 -0.23 -7.51 -6.60
N LYS A 88 -0.99 -6.39 -6.54
CA LYS A 88 -0.56 -5.11 -7.13
C LYS A 88 0.40 -4.31 -6.24
N ILE A 89 0.17 -4.25 -4.93
CA ILE A 89 0.95 -3.42 -3.99
C ILE A 89 2.01 -4.25 -3.23
N GLY A 90 1.79 -5.57 -3.12
CA GLY A 90 2.64 -6.47 -2.35
C GLY A 90 2.10 -6.76 -0.95
N GLU A 91 2.47 -7.94 -0.44
CA GLU A 91 1.92 -8.55 0.79
C GLU A 91 2.09 -7.71 2.06
N VAL A 92 3.14 -6.87 2.11
CA VAL A 92 3.47 -6.06 3.29
C VAL A 92 2.52 -4.89 3.47
N GLU A 93 1.94 -4.37 2.39
CA GLU A 93 1.20 -3.10 2.38
C GLU A 93 -0.28 -3.24 2.07
N SER A 94 -0.71 -4.45 1.72
CA SER A 94 -2.11 -4.74 1.44
C SER A 94 -2.99 -4.39 2.64
N PRO A 95 -4.13 -3.71 2.42
CA PRO A 95 -5.15 -3.54 3.44
C PRO A 95 -5.60 -4.91 3.97
N LYS A 96 -5.87 -4.98 5.27
CA LYS A 96 -6.36 -6.19 5.94
C LYS A 96 -7.89 -6.22 6.04
N PHE A 97 -8.53 -5.06 6.06
CA PHE A 97 -9.95 -4.92 6.32
C PHE A 97 -10.58 -3.81 5.47
N ILE A 98 -11.82 -4.03 5.02
CA ILE A 98 -12.68 -3.06 4.35
C ILE A 98 -13.91 -2.80 5.26
N ILE A 99 -14.19 -1.53 5.60
CA ILE A 99 -15.27 -1.11 6.53
C ILE A 99 -16.19 -0.07 5.88
#